data_AF-A0A9Q8QCW5-F1
#
_entry.id   AF-A0A9Q8QCW5-F1
#
_cell.length_a   1.000
_cell.length_b   1.000
_cell.length_c   1.000
_cell.angle_alpha   90.00
_cell.angle_beta   90.00
_cell.angle_gamma   90.00
#
_symmetry.space_group_name_H-M   'P 1'
#
loop_
_entity.id
_entity.type
_entity.pdbx_description
1 polymer ?
#
loop_
_entity_poly.entity_id
_entity_poly.type
_entity_poly.pdbx_seq_one_letter_code
_entity_poly.pdbx_strand_id
1 'polypeptide(L)'
;MLFPTARTATRCLGFIKERVKADLVPALDVVHLALDASKDVSPLLKRLYPTISAVLCPKEAFPFAKQYWQHTGDGASSRRAEFCHGLFRNHLLLATANNKTVQESHTRPFRGPRRYQRRASIDAVGSPTPGKPLTPDNAHEPQESTQFLEERFGRNLDLGLVERAKSAIRRRIAGSLCHEIDLHSGSLPAPSPNTRGLQSLAEHDVYLFPAGMNAIFNAHQALLSARGQLKSINFGFPYVDTLKILQKFGPGCVFYGNASSKDLDELEILLRSGHRFLGLFCEFPGNPLLTCPDLDRIRRLADEYDFAVVVDETIGTFANIDVLSVSDIVVSSLTKIFSGDSNVMGGSAILNPESKYYLALKQALDCDVFEDTYWPEDVIFMERNSRDFARRVDRINVNAEAICKTLRSSPLVKSLYYPKWNPSRENYDARRLPNGGYGGLVSVVFTDKEKAKIFYDAMEIAKGPSLGTNFTLCSPYVLLAHYQELPWAAQYGVDPSLIRVSVGLEETDHLQATFKRALLAAEAA
;
A
#
# COMPACT_ATOMS: atom_id res chain seq x y z
N MET A 1 -0.12 9.50 -19.95
CA MET A 1 -0.06 9.02 -18.54
C MET A 1 0.88 7.82 -18.46
N LEU A 2 1.75 7.75 -17.44
CA LEU A 2 2.82 6.76 -17.36
C LEU A 2 2.45 5.53 -16.54
N PHE A 3 2.87 4.36 -17.02
CA PHE A 3 2.61 3.05 -16.47
C PHE A 3 3.91 2.23 -16.46
N PRO A 4 4.07 1.28 -15.53
CA PRO A 4 5.26 0.46 -15.45
C PRO A 4 5.40 -0.47 -16.66
N THR A 5 4.30 -1.02 -17.19
CA THR A 5 4.34 -2.11 -18.18
C THR A 5 3.38 -1.86 -19.33
N ALA A 6 3.55 -2.56 -20.45
CA ALA A 6 2.60 -2.47 -21.57
C ALA A 6 1.21 -2.93 -21.14
N ARG A 7 1.13 -4.01 -20.35
CA ARG A 7 -0.10 -4.59 -19.83
C ARG A 7 -0.92 -3.58 -19.00
N THR A 8 -0.30 -2.95 -18.01
CA THR A 8 -0.94 -1.92 -17.17
C THR A 8 -1.43 -0.72 -17.99
N ALA A 9 -0.65 -0.28 -18.99
CA ALA A 9 -1.07 0.77 -19.93
C ALA A 9 -2.25 0.34 -20.82
N THR A 10 -2.25 -0.90 -21.33
CA THR A 10 -3.34 -1.43 -22.15
C THR A 10 -4.65 -1.57 -21.35
N ARG A 11 -4.59 -1.94 -20.07
CA ARG A 11 -5.77 -1.95 -19.19
C ARG A 11 -6.38 -0.55 -19.04
N CYS A 12 -5.53 0.45 -18.81
CA CYS A 12 -5.96 1.85 -18.77
C CYS A 12 -6.58 2.28 -20.11
N LEU A 13 -5.95 1.93 -21.24
CA LEU A 13 -6.48 2.22 -22.57
C LEU A 13 -7.88 1.62 -22.78
N GLY A 14 -8.08 0.36 -22.37
CA GLY A 14 -9.38 -0.31 -22.42
C GLY A 14 -10.44 0.43 -21.59
N PHE A 15 -10.09 0.79 -20.35
CA PHE A 15 -10.97 1.55 -19.46
C PHE A 15 -11.40 2.91 -20.07
N ILE A 16 -10.48 3.61 -20.74
CA ILE A 16 -10.77 4.86 -21.44
C ILE A 16 -11.69 4.61 -22.63
N LYS A 17 -11.39 3.61 -23.47
CA LYS A 17 -12.16 3.28 -24.69
C LYS A 17 -13.63 3.02 -24.42
N GLU A 18 -13.95 2.40 -23.29
CA GLU A 18 -15.33 2.14 -22.87
C GLU A 18 -16.11 3.40 -22.46
N ARG A 19 -15.44 4.53 -22.21
CA ARG A 19 -16.04 5.71 -21.55
C ARG A 19 -15.91 6.99 -22.38
N VAL A 20 -14.99 7.05 -23.34
CA VAL A 20 -14.88 8.18 -24.26
C VAL A 20 -15.90 8.09 -25.39
N LYS A 21 -16.13 9.22 -26.05
CA LYS A 21 -16.90 9.24 -27.30
C LYS A 21 -16.15 8.47 -28.39
N ALA A 22 -16.90 7.81 -29.28
CA ALA A 22 -16.36 6.91 -30.29
C ALA A 22 -15.37 7.57 -31.26
N ASP A 23 -15.54 8.87 -31.55
CA ASP A 23 -14.66 9.69 -32.39
C ASP A 23 -13.27 9.93 -31.77
N LEU A 24 -13.14 9.83 -30.45
CA LEU A 24 -11.86 9.97 -29.75
C LEU A 24 -11.05 8.68 -29.71
N VAL A 25 -11.67 7.52 -29.95
CA VAL A 25 -11.02 6.21 -29.85
C VAL A 25 -9.82 6.05 -30.79
N PRO A 26 -9.85 6.50 -32.07
CA PRO A 26 -8.70 6.42 -32.97
C PRO A 26 -7.48 7.25 -32.51
N ALA A 27 -7.69 8.25 -31.65
CA ALA A 27 -6.64 9.10 -31.11
C ALA A 27 -6.00 8.55 -29.82
N LEU A 28 -6.42 7.38 -29.35
CA LEU A 28 -5.88 6.73 -28.17
C LEU A 28 -4.79 5.74 -28.58
N ASP A 29 -3.61 5.86 -27.98
CA ASP A 29 -2.47 5.01 -28.29
C ASP A 29 -1.67 4.63 -27.04
N VAL A 30 -0.86 3.58 -27.14
CA VAL A 30 0.08 3.14 -26.11
C VAL A 30 1.47 3.05 -26.71
N VAL A 31 2.40 3.82 -26.16
CA VAL A 31 3.82 3.68 -26.45
C VAL A 31 4.46 2.88 -25.34
N HIS A 32 5.17 1.80 -25.69
CA HIS A 32 5.99 1.03 -24.76
C HIS A 32 7.46 1.25 -25.05
N LEU A 33 8.21 1.61 -24.02
CA LEU A 33 9.65 1.80 -24.07
C LEU A 33 10.33 0.74 -23.19
N ALA A 34 11.32 0.04 -23.76
CA ALA A 34 12.11 -0.96 -23.06
C ALA A 34 13.61 -0.70 -23.26
N LEU A 35 14.42 -1.26 -22.35
CA LEU A 35 15.88 -1.19 -22.45
C LEU A 35 16.37 -1.73 -23.80
N ASP A 36 17.21 -0.95 -24.46
CA ASP A 36 17.88 -1.37 -25.69
C ASP A 36 18.96 -2.42 -25.38
N ALA A 37 18.59 -3.69 -25.52
CA ALA A 37 19.49 -4.81 -25.27
C ALA A 37 20.67 -4.89 -26.25
N SER A 38 20.65 -4.15 -27.37
CA SER A 38 21.76 -4.10 -28.32
C SER A 38 22.92 -3.23 -27.83
N LYS A 39 22.66 -2.33 -26.88
CA LYS A 39 23.68 -1.45 -26.32
C LYS A 39 24.48 -2.14 -25.24
N ASP A 40 25.75 -1.75 -25.13
CA ASP A 40 26.58 -2.19 -24.01
C ASP A 40 26.15 -1.44 -22.75
N VAL A 41 25.33 -2.11 -21.94
CA VAL A 41 24.77 -1.60 -20.69
C VAL A 41 25.19 -2.51 -19.53
N SER A 42 25.26 -1.92 -18.34
CA SER A 42 25.75 -2.62 -17.15
C SER A 42 24.96 -3.93 -16.88
N PRO A 43 25.58 -4.96 -16.30
CA PRO A 43 24.89 -6.20 -15.95
C PRO A 43 23.66 -5.98 -15.06
N LEU A 44 23.72 -4.94 -14.21
CA LEU A 44 22.61 -4.55 -13.36
C LEU A 44 21.40 -4.07 -14.18
N LEU A 45 21.61 -3.19 -15.17
CA LEU A 45 20.54 -2.73 -16.06
C LEU A 45 19.93 -3.88 -16.86
N LYS A 46 20.76 -4.82 -17.33
CA LYS A 46 20.30 -6.04 -18.03
C LYS A 46 19.40 -6.89 -17.13
N ARG A 47 19.75 -7.04 -15.84
CA ARG A 47 18.96 -7.78 -14.86
C ARG A 47 17.66 -7.08 -14.50
N LEU A 48 17.68 -5.76 -14.33
CA LEU A 48 16.48 -4.97 -14.00
C LEU A 48 15.50 -4.88 -15.17
N TYR A 49 16.02 -4.87 -16.41
CA TYR A 49 15.28 -4.69 -17.65
C TYR A 49 14.17 -3.63 -17.54
N PRO A 50 14.54 -2.37 -17.23
CA PRO A 50 13.59 -1.32 -16.95
C PRO A 50 12.71 -1.04 -18.16
N THR A 51 11.41 -0.91 -17.90
CA THR A 51 10.42 -0.56 -18.90
C THR A 51 9.53 0.57 -18.40
N ILE A 52 8.97 1.33 -19.34
CA ILE A 52 7.96 2.34 -19.06
C ILE A 52 7.00 2.39 -20.25
N SER A 53 5.71 2.56 -19.96
CA SER A 53 4.67 2.73 -20.97
C SER A 53 3.96 4.05 -20.79
N ALA A 54 3.49 4.62 -21.89
CA ALA A 54 2.68 5.83 -21.89
C ALA A 54 1.37 5.58 -22.64
N VAL A 55 0.25 5.83 -21.95
CA VAL A 55 -1.04 6.03 -22.63
C VAL A 55 -1.06 7.46 -23.17
N LEU A 56 -1.14 7.59 -24.48
CA LEU A 56 -1.32 8.84 -25.20
C LEU A 56 -2.82 9.02 -25.46
N CYS A 57 -3.36 10.16 -25.05
CA CYS A 57 -4.78 10.45 -25.21
C CYS A 57 -5.02 11.95 -25.34
N PRO A 58 -6.08 12.37 -26.06
CA PRO A 58 -6.49 13.76 -26.11
C PRO A 58 -6.91 14.27 -24.72
N LYS A 59 -6.93 15.59 -24.53
CA LYS A 59 -7.19 16.23 -23.23
C LYS A 59 -8.55 15.84 -22.65
N GLU A 60 -9.53 15.63 -23.52
CA GLU A 60 -10.91 15.24 -23.21
C GLU A 60 -10.99 13.83 -22.62
N ALA A 61 -10.05 12.95 -22.97
CA ALA A 61 -9.96 11.59 -22.45
C ALA A 61 -9.16 11.48 -21.14
N PHE A 62 -8.33 12.48 -20.84
CA PHE A 62 -7.47 12.49 -19.65
C PHE A 62 -8.20 12.28 -18.31
N PRO A 63 -9.43 12.81 -18.08
CA PRO A 63 -10.17 12.54 -16.84
C PRO A 63 -10.38 11.03 -16.58
N PHE A 64 -10.58 10.23 -17.63
CA PHE A 64 -10.74 8.78 -17.49
C PHE A 64 -9.40 8.07 -17.21
N ALA A 65 -8.31 8.51 -17.85
CA ALA A 65 -6.98 8.01 -17.54
C ALA A 65 -6.60 8.30 -16.09
N LYS A 66 -6.82 9.54 -15.64
CA LYS A 66 -6.62 9.96 -14.25
C LYS A 66 -7.45 9.11 -13.29
N GLN A 67 -8.72 8.90 -13.62
CA GLN A 67 -9.61 8.06 -12.82
C GLN A 67 -9.11 6.61 -12.71
N TYR A 68 -8.64 6.00 -13.81
CA TYR A 68 -8.05 4.67 -13.79
C TYR A 68 -6.84 4.62 -12.85
N TRP A 69 -5.91 5.56 -12.99
CA TRP A 69 -4.71 5.63 -12.16
C TRP A 69 -5.02 5.81 -10.68
N GLN A 70 -5.94 6.72 -10.34
CA GLN A 70 -6.35 6.99 -8.97
C GLN A 70 -6.90 5.73 -8.28
N HIS A 71 -7.76 4.97 -8.97
CA HIS A 71 -8.42 3.82 -8.37
C HIS A 71 -7.54 2.58 -8.34
N THR A 72 -6.85 2.27 -9.43
CA THR A 72 -6.12 1.01 -9.56
C THR A 72 -4.73 1.02 -8.93
N GLY A 73 -4.12 2.20 -8.76
CA GLY A 73 -2.72 2.30 -8.32
C GLY A 73 -1.70 1.69 -9.30
N ASP A 74 -2.09 1.41 -10.55
CA ASP A 74 -1.25 0.79 -11.60
C ASP A 74 -0.17 1.72 -12.18
N GLY A 75 -0.09 2.98 -11.73
CA GLY A 75 0.86 3.94 -12.30
C GLY A 75 2.32 3.63 -12.00
N ALA A 76 3.21 4.21 -12.80
CA ALA A 76 4.63 4.19 -12.48
C ALA A 76 4.93 5.05 -11.24
N SER A 77 5.76 4.54 -10.32
CA SER A 77 6.26 5.35 -9.21
C SER A 77 7.18 6.46 -9.72
N SER A 78 7.29 7.56 -8.97
CA SER A 78 8.14 8.68 -9.34
C SER A 78 9.61 8.26 -9.50
N ARG A 79 10.11 7.35 -8.65
CA ARG A 79 11.47 6.80 -8.76
C ARG A 79 11.68 6.07 -10.08
N ARG A 80 10.74 5.17 -10.45
CA ARG A 80 10.78 4.48 -11.75
C ARG A 80 10.71 5.46 -12.91
N ALA A 81 9.82 6.44 -12.85
CA ALA A 81 9.64 7.42 -13.91
C ALA A 81 10.92 8.26 -14.12
N GLU A 82 11.54 8.74 -13.04
CA GLU A 82 12.80 9.48 -13.09
C GLU A 82 13.94 8.62 -13.66
N PHE A 83 14.05 7.37 -13.19
CA PHE A 83 15.05 6.41 -13.66
C PHE A 83 14.91 6.14 -15.16
N CYS A 84 13.69 5.82 -15.62
CA CYS A 84 13.41 5.61 -17.03
C CYS A 84 13.60 6.88 -17.87
N HIS A 85 13.32 8.07 -17.30
CA HIS A 85 13.58 9.34 -17.98
C HIS A 85 15.07 9.56 -18.23
N GLY A 86 15.94 9.25 -17.26
CA GLY A 86 17.39 9.27 -17.44
C GLY A 86 17.87 8.34 -18.57
N LEU A 87 17.38 7.10 -18.58
CA LEU A 87 17.69 6.13 -19.64
C LEU A 87 17.19 6.60 -21.01
N PHE A 88 15.99 7.19 -21.07
CA PHE A 88 15.44 7.74 -22.30
C PHE A 88 16.30 8.88 -22.86
N ARG A 89 16.75 9.82 -22.01
CA ARG A 89 17.64 10.92 -22.41
C ARG A 89 18.99 10.44 -22.93
N ASN A 90 19.48 9.31 -22.42
CA ASN A 90 20.71 8.68 -22.87
C ASN A 90 20.50 7.74 -24.07
N HIS A 91 19.31 7.76 -24.69
CA HIS A 91 18.91 6.90 -25.79
C HIS A 91 19.00 5.40 -25.47
N LEU A 92 18.92 5.01 -24.20
CA LEU A 92 18.99 3.61 -23.76
C LEU A 92 17.62 2.92 -23.71
N LEU A 93 16.53 3.66 -23.93
CA LEU A 93 15.19 3.11 -24.10
C LEU A 93 14.75 3.26 -25.55
N LEU A 94 14.22 2.18 -26.13
CA LEU A 94 13.66 2.16 -27.48
C LEU A 94 12.16 1.86 -27.43
N ALA A 95 11.43 2.47 -28.35
CA ALA A 95 10.05 2.08 -28.62
C ALA A 95 10.03 0.67 -29.19
N THR A 96 9.38 -0.25 -28.50
CA THR A 96 9.18 -1.62 -29.00
C THR A 96 7.99 -1.61 -29.95
N ALA A 97 8.18 -2.06 -31.20
CA ALA A 97 7.07 -2.19 -32.14
C ALA A 97 6.08 -3.26 -31.65
N ASN A 98 4.83 -2.85 -31.38
CA ASN A 98 3.61 -3.63 -31.13
C ASN A 98 3.75 -4.98 -30.38
N ASN A 99 3.31 -5.00 -29.12
CA ASN A 99 2.59 -6.10 -28.43
C ASN A 99 2.86 -7.55 -28.87
N LYS A 100 4.11 -7.98 -28.95
CA LYS A 100 4.43 -9.40 -28.76
C LYS A 100 4.94 -9.57 -27.35
N THR A 101 4.09 -10.14 -26.52
CA THR A 101 4.38 -10.67 -25.18
C THR A 101 5.74 -11.37 -25.23
N VAL A 102 6.76 -10.75 -24.65
CA VAL A 102 8.01 -11.43 -24.36
C VAL A 102 7.67 -12.42 -23.24
N GLN A 103 7.63 -13.70 -23.58
CA GLN A 103 7.50 -14.76 -22.58
C GLN A 103 8.61 -14.59 -21.55
N GLU A 104 8.22 -14.48 -20.28
CA GLU A 104 9.13 -14.47 -19.15
C GLU A 104 10.01 -15.73 -19.21
N SER A 105 11.33 -15.53 -19.27
CA SER A 105 12.28 -16.62 -19.16
C SER A 105 12.26 -17.12 -17.72
N HIS A 106 11.46 -18.15 -17.43
CA HIS A 106 11.55 -18.90 -16.19
C HIS A 106 12.95 -19.52 -16.07
N THR A 107 13.81 -18.91 -15.25
CA THR A 107 15.08 -19.52 -14.85
C THR A 107 14.77 -20.65 -13.87
N ARG A 108 14.81 -21.89 -14.36
CA ARG A 108 14.76 -23.08 -13.50
C ARG A 108 16.01 -23.13 -12.60
N PRO A 109 15.89 -23.56 -11.33
CA PRO A 109 17.05 -23.66 -10.44
C PRO A 109 17.91 -24.88 -10.79
N PHE A 110 19.16 -24.65 -11.21
CA PHE A 110 20.14 -25.72 -11.40
C PHE A 110 20.82 -26.06 -10.05
N ARG A 111 20.86 -27.35 -9.70
CA ARG A 111 21.52 -27.90 -8.50
C ARG A 111 22.96 -28.36 -8.81
N GLY A 112 23.94 -27.93 -7.99
CA GLY A 112 25.15 -28.71 -7.62
C GLY A 112 26.47 -28.50 -8.41
N PRO A 113 27.64 -29.00 -7.90
CA PRO A 113 28.67 -28.15 -7.24
C PRO A 113 30.15 -28.37 -7.67
N ARG A 114 31.09 -27.63 -7.01
CA ARG A 114 32.59 -27.76 -6.86
C ARG A 114 33.47 -26.89 -7.79
N ARG A 115 34.68 -26.37 -7.49
CA ARG A 115 35.60 -26.17 -6.31
C ARG A 115 36.87 -25.44 -6.85
N TYR A 116 37.51 -24.56 -6.06
CA TYR A 116 38.92 -24.03 -6.10
C TYR A 116 39.42 -23.35 -7.41
N GLN A 117 40.21 -22.26 -7.44
CA GLN A 117 41.45 -21.93 -6.71
C GLN A 117 41.68 -20.39 -6.58
N ARG A 118 42.38 -19.98 -5.51
CA ARG A 118 43.09 -18.69 -5.30
C ARG A 118 44.33 -18.61 -6.25
N ARG A 119 45.09 -17.50 -6.46
CA ARG A 119 45.71 -16.55 -5.50
C ARG A 119 46.56 -15.48 -6.24
N ALA A 120 46.70 -14.30 -5.59
CA ALA A 120 47.90 -13.41 -5.49
C ALA A 120 48.42 -12.64 -6.74
N SER A 121 49.12 -11.50 -6.68
CA SER A 121 49.42 -10.42 -5.70
C SER A 121 50.56 -9.54 -6.31
N ILE A 122 50.71 -8.29 -5.80
CA ILE A 122 51.95 -7.44 -5.69
C ILE A 122 52.14 -6.26 -6.68
N ASP A 123 51.87 -5.05 -6.15
CA ASP A 123 52.64 -3.80 -5.96
C ASP A 123 53.62 -3.21 -6.99
N ALA A 124 53.56 -1.87 -7.17
CA ALA A 124 54.70 -0.95 -6.95
C ALA A 124 54.29 0.56 -7.02
N VAL A 125 55.04 1.38 -6.27
CA VAL A 125 54.83 2.80 -5.89
C VAL A 125 55.77 3.75 -6.67
N GLY A 126 55.39 5.02 -6.90
CA GLY A 126 56.34 6.12 -7.22
C GLY A 126 55.71 7.51 -7.50
N SER A 127 56.22 8.56 -6.85
CA SER A 127 56.01 10.01 -7.08
C SER A 127 57.31 10.78 -6.68
N PRO A 128 57.55 12.11 -6.90
CA PRO A 128 56.79 13.20 -7.57
C PRO A 128 57.56 14.28 -8.46
N THR A 129 56.80 15.09 -9.26
CA THR A 129 56.97 16.54 -9.71
C THR A 129 58.12 17.06 -10.64
N PRO A 130 58.06 18.28 -11.28
CA PRO A 130 56.95 19.13 -11.82
C PRO A 130 57.21 19.83 -13.22
N GLY A 131 56.16 20.28 -13.95
CA GLY A 131 56.28 21.26 -15.07
C GLY A 131 55.07 21.36 -16.05
N LYS A 132 54.46 22.56 -16.17
CA LYS A 132 53.28 23.00 -16.98
C LYS A 132 53.45 22.85 -18.52
N PRO A 133 52.40 22.89 -19.41
CA PRO A 133 51.23 23.79 -19.39
C PRO A 133 49.85 23.21 -19.86
N LEU A 134 48.83 24.08 -19.76
CA LEU A 134 47.40 23.89 -20.01
C LEU A 134 47.03 23.28 -21.38
N THR A 135 46.13 22.29 -21.38
CA THR A 135 45.32 21.83 -22.53
C THR A 135 43.85 21.72 -22.14
N PRO A 136 42.90 21.90 -23.09
CA PRO A 136 41.48 22.04 -22.80
C PRO A 136 40.80 20.67 -22.77
N ASP A 137 40.54 20.14 -21.58
CA ASP A 137 39.70 18.93 -21.43
C ASP A 137 38.85 19.03 -20.16
N ASN A 138 37.75 19.79 -20.25
CA ASN A 138 36.64 19.74 -19.29
C ASN A 138 35.39 19.20 -20.01
N ALA A 139 35.49 17.98 -20.55
CA ALA A 139 34.34 17.24 -21.07
C ALA A 139 34.00 15.97 -20.26
N HIS A 140 34.71 15.69 -19.16
CA HIS A 140 34.48 14.50 -18.34
C HIS A 140 34.06 14.74 -16.87
N GLU A 141 33.84 15.98 -16.45
CA GLU A 141 33.35 16.31 -15.08
C GLU A 141 31.83 16.57 -14.92
N PRO A 142 30.90 15.76 -15.46
CA PRO A 142 29.54 15.68 -14.90
C PRO A 142 29.21 14.33 -14.21
N GLN A 143 30.06 13.31 -14.35
CA GLN A 143 29.78 11.96 -13.82
C GLN A 143 30.28 11.75 -12.40
N GLU A 144 31.44 12.30 -12.04
CA GLU A 144 31.97 12.16 -10.68
C GLU A 144 31.22 13.02 -9.66
N SER A 145 30.76 14.21 -10.04
CA SER A 145 30.02 15.10 -9.13
C SER A 145 28.60 14.61 -8.81
N THR A 146 27.98 13.86 -9.73
CA THR A 146 26.70 13.16 -9.47
C THR A 146 26.93 11.93 -8.60
N GLN A 147 27.97 11.13 -8.84
CA GLN A 147 28.36 10.03 -7.93
C GLN A 147 28.65 10.54 -6.50
N PHE A 148 29.38 11.64 -6.34
CA PHE A 148 29.76 12.18 -5.03
C PHE A 148 28.57 12.77 -4.23
N LEU A 149 27.56 13.30 -4.93
CA LEU A 149 26.31 13.75 -4.30
C LEU A 149 25.40 12.58 -3.88
N GLU A 150 25.51 11.44 -4.55
CA GLU A 150 24.84 10.20 -4.19
C GLU A 150 25.51 9.46 -3.01
N GLU A 151 26.83 9.58 -2.89
CA GLU A 151 27.66 9.00 -1.81
C GLU A 151 27.27 9.49 -0.39
N ARG A 152 26.81 10.76 -0.24
CA ARG A 152 26.46 11.33 1.07
C ARG A 152 25.07 10.96 1.60
N PHE A 153 24.18 10.37 0.79
CA PHE A 153 22.77 10.10 1.14
C PHE A 153 22.36 8.60 1.11
N GLY A 154 23.33 7.67 1.14
CA GLY A 154 23.05 6.24 1.28
C GLY A 154 22.56 5.54 0.00
N ARG A 155 23.01 6.00 -1.18
CA ARG A 155 22.56 5.51 -2.50
C ARG A 155 23.44 4.42 -3.14
N ASN A 156 24.27 3.71 -2.40
CA ASN A 156 24.70 2.38 -2.87
C ASN A 156 23.63 1.35 -2.49
N LEU A 157 22.44 1.49 -3.08
CA LEU A 157 21.40 0.47 -2.99
C LEU A 157 21.87 -0.71 -3.85
N ASP A 158 22.32 -1.79 -3.22
CA ASP A 158 22.63 -3.02 -3.93
C ASP A 158 21.32 -3.65 -4.44
N LEU A 159 20.94 -3.27 -5.65
CA LEU A 159 19.77 -3.80 -6.36
C LEU A 159 19.89 -5.31 -6.62
N GLY A 160 21.07 -5.93 -6.40
CA GLY A 160 21.23 -7.38 -6.32
C GLY A 160 20.43 -8.03 -5.18
N LEU A 161 20.08 -7.25 -4.15
CA LEU A 161 19.37 -7.70 -2.94
C LEU A 161 17.84 -7.68 -3.06
N VAL A 162 17.28 -7.19 -4.17
CA VAL A 162 15.83 -6.96 -4.31
C VAL A 162 15.00 -8.21 -4.01
N GLU A 163 15.40 -9.38 -4.51
CA GLU A 163 14.67 -10.63 -4.24
C GLU A 163 14.76 -11.05 -2.77
N ARG A 164 15.91 -10.82 -2.12
CA ARG A 164 16.05 -11.04 -0.67
C ARG A 164 15.18 -10.07 0.12
N ALA A 165 15.11 -8.81 -0.33
CA ALA A 165 14.30 -7.79 0.29
C ALA A 165 12.80 -8.09 0.16
N LYS A 166 12.31 -8.50 -1.02
CA LYS A 166 10.94 -9.00 -1.21
C LYS A 166 10.65 -10.18 -0.30
N SER A 167 11.56 -11.15 -0.23
CA SER A 167 11.43 -12.31 0.65
C SER A 167 11.33 -11.91 2.12
N ALA A 168 12.19 -11.01 2.60
CA ALA A 168 12.14 -10.49 3.96
C ALA A 168 10.81 -9.76 4.26
N ILE A 169 10.33 -8.91 3.34
CA ILE A 169 9.02 -8.23 3.49
C ILE A 169 7.88 -9.26 3.57
N ARG A 170 7.83 -10.24 2.66
CA ARG A 170 6.80 -11.29 2.67
C ARG A 170 6.81 -12.08 3.97
N ARG A 171 7.99 -12.45 4.48
CA ARG A 171 8.12 -13.19 5.75
C ARG A 171 7.70 -12.37 6.96
N ARG A 172 7.96 -11.06 6.99
CA ARG A 172 7.44 -10.16 8.05
C ARG A 172 5.92 -10.09 8.02
N ILE A 173 5.33 -9.94 6.85
CA ILE A 173 3.87 -9.90 6.66
C ILE A 173 3.23 -11.24 7.04
N ALA A 174 3.85 -12.34 6.64
CA ALA A 174 3.43 -13.68 7.04
C ALA A 174 3.70 -13.97 8.52
N GLY A 175 4.39 -13.09 9.27
CA GLY A 175 4.71 -13.33 10.68
C GLY A 175 5.77 -14.40 10.94
N SER A 176 6.50 -14.87 9.91
CA SER A 176 7.59 -15.85 10.03
C SER A 176 8.97 -15.21 10.24
N LEU A 177 9.02 -13.87 10.25
CA LEU A 177 10.21 -13.08 10.57
C LEU A 177 9.88 -11.93 11.52
N CYS A 178 10.45 -11.97 12.74
CA CYS A 178 10.21 -10.99 13.80
C CYS A 178 11.43 -10.10 14.14
N HIS A 179 12.57 -10.28 13.47
CA HIS A 179 13.83 -9.59 13.78
C HIS A 179 14.48 -8.97 12.54
N GLU A 180 15.38 -8.01 12.78
CA GLU A 180 16.23 -7.44 11.73
C GLU A 180 17.13 -8.52 11.12
N ILE A 181 17.33 -8.46 9.80
CA ILE A 181 18.25 -9.34 9.09
C ILE A 181 19.26 -8.48 8.35
N ASP A 182 20.53 -8.87 8.42
CA ASP A 182 21.54 -8.37 7.49
C ASP A 182 21.40 -9.07 6.13
N LEU A 183 20.87 -8.34 5.14
CA LEU A 183 20.68 -8.81 3.77
C LEU A 183 22.00 -9.17 3.06
N HIS A 184 23.15 -8.66 3.53
CA HIS A 184 24.47 -8.90 2.96
C HIS A 184 25.13 -10.18 3.50
N SER A 185 24.64 -10.72 4.62
CA SER A 185 25.18 -11.94 5.24
C SER A 185 24.38 -13.20 4.85
N GLY A 186 25.08 -14.27 4.47
CA GLY A 186 24.54 -15.65 4.39
C GLY A 186 23.22 -15.85 3.61
N SER A 187 22.55 -16.98 3.88
CA SER A 187 21.15 -17.23 3.50
C SER A 187 20.21 -16.62 4.55
N LEU A 188 19.02 -16.15 4.13
CA LEU A 188 18.00 -15.73 5.10
C LEU A 188 17.76 -16.86 6.13
N PRO A 189 17.54 -16.54 7.42
CA PRO A 189 17.23 -17.53 8.43
C PRO A 189 16.06 -18.41 8.00
N ALA A 190 16.03 -19.66 8.47
CA ALA A 190 14.85 -20.50 8.30
C ALA A 190 13.62 -19.78 8.87
N PRO A 191 12.46 -19.82 8.18
CA PRO A 191 11.26 -19.17 8.66
C PRO A 191 10.86 -19.75 10.03
N SER A 192 10.55 -18.88 10.98
CA SER A 192 9.90 -19.26 12.23
C SER A 192 8.43 -19.63 11.98
N PRO A 193 7.77 -20.38 12.88
CA PRO A 193 6.32 -20.52 12.86
C PRO A 193 5.67 -19.14 12.76
N ASN A 194 4.68 -18.99 11.86
CA ASN A 194 4.06 -17.69 11.67
C ASN A 194 3.24 -17.26 12.90
N THR A 195 3.12 -15.95 13.09
CA THR A 195 2.29 -15.34 14.12
C THR A 195 0.88 -14.99 13.63
N ARG A 196 0.46 -15.51 12.47
CA ARG A 196 -0.81 -15.19 11.77
C ARG A 196 -1.87 -16.28 11.96
N GLY A 197 -1.74 -17.06 13.04
CA GLY A 197 -2.71 -18.08 13.44
C GLY A 197 -2.80 -19.33 12.54
N LEU A 198 -2.21 -19.34 11.34
CA LEU A 198 -2.38 -20.40 10.34
C LEU A 198 -1.04 -21.07 9.99
N GLN A 199 -0.79 -22.28 10.51
CA GLN A 199 0.47 -23.00 10.27
C GLN A 199 0.77 -23.26 8.78
N SER A 200 -0.26 -23.33 7.94
CA SER A 200 -0.19 -23.55 6.50
C SER A 200 0.27 -22.32 5.71
N LEU A 201 0.24 -21.12 6.31
CA LEU A 201 0.63 -19.88 5.62
C LEU A 201 2.11 -19.86 5.27
N ALA A 202 2.40 -19.68 3.98
CA ALA A 202 3.74 -19.66 3.43
C ALA A 202 4.08 -18.33 2.73
N GLU A 203 5.36 -18.13 2.45
CA GLU A 203 5.87 -16.91 1.79
C GLU A 203 5.22 -16.67 0.42
N HIS A 204 4.90 -17.73 -0.33
CA HIS A 204 4.35 -17.66 -1.68
C HIS A 204 2.85 -17.29 -1.71
N ASP A 205 2.21 -17.24 -0.54
CA ASP A 205 0.83 -16.76 -0.39
C ASP A 205 0.75 -15.24 -0.26
N VAL A 206 1.91 -14.58 -0.11
CA VAL A 206 2.04 -13.13 0.05
C VAL A 206 2.50 -12.46 -1.25
N TYR A 207 1.61 -11.68 -1.83
CA TYR A 207 1.88 -10.86 -3.01
C TYR A 207 2.22 -9.43 -2.59
N LEU A 208 3.17 -8.81 -3.29
CA LEU A 208 3.60 -7.43 -3.05
C LEU A 208 3.25 -6.57 -4.26
N PHE A 209 2.76 -5.37 -3.98
CA PHE A 209 2.26 -4.42 -4.97
C PHE A 209 2.87 -3.03 -4.74
N PRO A 210 2.94 -2.16 -5.77
CA PRO A 210 3.48 -0.81 -5.62
C PRO A 210 2.63 0.13 -4.74
N ALA A 211 1.37 -0.23 -4.45
CA ALA A 211 0.48 0.56 -3.59
C ALA A 211 -0.62 -0.30 -2.95
N GLY A 212 -1.19 0.17 -1.83
CA GLY A 212 -2.33 -0.49 -1.17
C GLY A 212 -3.55 -0.61 -2.08
N MET A 213 -3.90 0.45 -2.81
CA MET A 213 -5.00 0.40 -3.80
C MET A 213 -4.74 -0.60 -4.92
N ASN A 214 -3.46 -0.83 -5.28
CA ASN A 214 -3.11 -1.85 -6.26
C ASN A 214 -3.30 -3.26 -5.72
N ALA A 215 -3.04 -3.50 -4.43
CA ALA A 215 -3.37 -4.77 -3.79
C ALA A 215 -4.89 -5.03 -3.79
N ILE A 216 -5.70 -4.03 -3.42
CA ILE A 216 -7.17 -4.12 -3.44
C ILE A 216 -7.69 -4.37 -4.86
N PHE A 217 -7.19 -3.62 -5.84
CA PHE A 217 -7.57 -3.79 -7.24
C PHE A 217 -7.26 -5.21 -7.74
N ASN A 218 -6.03 -5.71 -7.53
CA ASN A 218 -5.68 -7.05 -7.98
C ASN A 218 -6.41 -8.15 -7.20
N ALA A 219 -6.74 -7.97 -5.91
CA ALA A 219 -7.60 -8.89 -5.18
C ALA A 219 -9.00 -8.98 -5.79
N HIS A 220 -9.58 -7.84 -6.20
CA HIS A 220 -10.85 -7.80 -6.91
C HIS A 220 -10.77 -8.47 -8.29
N GLN A 221 -9.71 -8.18 -9.08
CA GLN A 221 -9.51 -8.82 -10.38
C GLN A 221 -9.30 -10.33 -10.26
N ALA A 222 -8.60 -10.79 -9.22
CA ALA A 222 -8.41 -12.21 -8.95
C ALA A 222 -9.73 -12.92 -8.65
N LEU A 223 -10.60 -12.30 -7.86
CA LEU A 223 -11.95 -12.81 -7.61
C LEU A 223 -12.78 -12.87 -8.90
N LEU A 224 -12.75 -11.82 -9.73
CA LEU A 224 -13.46 -11.81 -11.00
C LEU A 224 -13.00 -12.91 -11.96
N SER A 225 -11.68 -13.20 -11.98
CA SER A 225 -11.14 -14.31 -12.78
C SER A 225 -11.54 -15.67 -12.19
N ALA A 226 -11.40 -15.84 -10.88
CA ALA A 226 -11.62 -17.12 -10.19
C ALA A 226 -13.09 -17.51 -10.04
N ARG A 227 -14.00 -16.53 -9.87
CA ARG A 227 -15.42 -16.75 -9.51
C ARG A 227 -16.39 -16.19 -10.54
N GLY A 228 -15.92 -15.48 -11.56
CA GLY A 228 -16.73 -14.92 -12.62
C GLY A 228 -17.26 -13.50 -12.34
N GLN A 229 -18.13 -13.04 -13.22
CA GLN A 229 -18.60 -11.65 -13.25
C GLN A 229 -19.87 -11.47 -12.38
N LEU A 230 -19.69 -11.38 -11.06
CA LEU A 230 -20.74 -11.06 -10.10
C LEU A 230 -20.54 -9.68 -9.48
N LYS A 231 -21.61 -9.11 -8.90
CA LYS A 231 -21.51 -7.86 -8.13
C LYS A 231 -20.75 -8.07 -6.83
N SER A 232 -20.02 -7.05 -6.39
CA SER A 232 -19.33 -7.03 -5.10
C SER A 232 -20.20 -6.39 -4.01
N ILE A 233 -19.86 -6.63 -2.76
CA ILE A 233 -20.40 -5.91 -1.60
C ILE A 233 -19.26 -5.09 -1.01
N ASN A 234 -19.55 -3.83 -0.69
CA ASN A 234 -18.67 -3.00 0.12
C ASN A 234 -19.34 -2.74 1.47
N PHE A 235 -18.75 -3.25 2.54
CA PHE A 235 -19.29 -3.19 3.89
C PHE A 235 -18.46 -2.26 4.77
N GLY A 236 -19.08 -1.14 5.16
CA GLY A 236 -18.44 0.00 5.83
C GLY A 236 -18.22 1.17 4.88
N PHE A 237 -17.72 2.27 5.44
CA PHE A 237 -17.34 3.48 4.72
C PHE A 237 -15.82 3.46 4.49
N PRO A 238 -15.33 2.83 3.41
CA PRO A 238 -13.90 2.63 3.20
C PRO A 238 -13.24 3.91 2.72
N TYR A 239 -11.93 3.85 2.58
CA TYR A 239 -11.19 4.75 1.72
C TYR A 239 -11.85 4.83 0.34
N VAL A 240 -12.08 6.06 -0.13
CA VAL A 240 -12.94 6.42 -1.28
C VAL A 240 -12.75 5.49 -2.47
N ASP A 241 -11.50 5.17 -2.78
CA ASP A 241 -11.12 4.48 -4.01
C ASP A 241 -11.54 3.00 -4.01
N THR A 242 -11.66 2.33 -2.85
CA THR A 242 -12.12 0.92 -2.78
C THR A 242 -13.53 0.78 -3.32
N LEU A 243 -14.46 1.63 -2.87
CA LEU A 243 -15.83 1.63 -3.38
C LEU A 243 -15.86 1.92 -4.89
N LYS A 244 -15.01 2.83 -5.38
CA LYS A 244 -14.95 3.14 -6.81
C LYS A 244 -14.37 1.99 -7.64
N ILE A 245 -13.42 1.21 -7.11
CA ILE A 245 -12.93 -0.01 -7.76
C ILE A 245 -14.12 -0.97 -8.00
N LEU A 246 -14.84 -1.30 -6.93
CA LEU A 246 -15.93 -2.28 -6.96
C LEU A 246 -17.10 -1.84 -7.84
N GLN A 247 -17.34 -0.53 -7.96
CA GLN A 247 -18.37 0.03 -8.84
C GLN A 247 -17.99 0.03 -10.32
N LYS A 248 -16.71 0.19 -10.66
CA LYS A 248 -16.28 0.53 -12.03
C LYS A 248 -15.56 -0.59 -12.77
N PHE A 249 -14.96 -1.54 -12.05
CA PHE A 249 -14.08 -2.57 -12.62
C PHE A 249 -14.72 -3.96 -12.55
N GLY A 250 -16.02 -4.05 -12.80
CA GLY A 250 -16.81 -5.26 -12.77
C GLY A 250 -18.32 -4.96 -12.88
N PRO A 251 -19.20 -5.91 -12.57
CA PRO A 251 -20.66 -5.76 -12.66
C PRO A 251 -21.31 -4.75 -11.69
N GLY A 252 -20.52 -4.15 -10.79
CA GLY A 252 -20.96 -3.13 -9.84
C GLY A 252 -20.94 -3.60 -8.38
N CYS A 253 -21.41 -2.73 -7.49
CA CYS A 253 -21.28 -2.89 -6.05
C CYS A 253 -22.59 -2.58 -5.31
N VAL A 254 -22.94 -3.39 -4.30
CA VAL A 254 -23.91 -3.02 -3.26
C VAL A 254 -23.13 -2.39 -2.09
N PHE A 255 -23.60 -1.27 -1.57
CA PHE A 255 -22.87 -0.46 -0.59
C PHE A 255 -23.63 -0.38 0.75
N TYR A 256 -22.98 -0.84 1.81
CA TYR A 256 -23.47 -0.80 3.18
C TYR A 256 -22.57 0.11 4.03
N GLY A 257 -22.73 1.42 3.88
CA GLY A 257 -21.80 2.40 4.43
C GLY A 257 -21.74 2.48 5.96
N ASN A 258 -22.76 2.03 6.69
CA ASN A 258 -22.75 2.09 8.16
C ASN A 258 -21.96 0.95 8.80
N ALA A 259 -21.75 -0.17 8.07
CA ALA A 259 -21.21 -1.41 8.60
C ALA A 259 -21.93 -1.89 9.87
N SER A 260 -23.25 -1.69 9.93
CA SER A 260 -24.05 -1.97 11.13
C SER A 260 -24.61 -3.40 11.14
N SER A 261 -25.07 -3.88 12.30
CA SER A 261 -25.79 -5.17 12.37
C SER A 261 -27.05 -5.16 11.50
N LYS A 262 -27.73 -4.01 11.37
CA LYS A 262 -28.88 -3.83 10.50
C LYS A 262 -28.50 -3.99 9.02
N ASP A 263 -27.34 -3.48 8.62
CA ASP A 263 -26.82 -3.66 7.26
C ASP A 263 -26.59 -5.15 6.95
N LEU A 264 -26.14 -5.94 7.94
CA LEU A 264 -26.03 -7.41 7.80
C LEU A 264 -27.39 -8.11 7.73
N ASP A 265 -28.40 -7.62 8.46
CA ASP A 265 -29.77 -8.14 8.34
C ASP A 265 -30.33 -7.92 6.93
N GLU A 266 -30.12 -6.72 6.37
CA GLU A 266 -30.52 -6.38 5.00
C GLU A 266 -29.77 -7.23 3.96
N LEU A 267 -28.47 -7.45 4.15
CA LEU A 267 -27.67 -8.34 3.31
C LEU A 267 -28.22 -9.78 3.35
N GLU A 268 -28.51 -10.30 4.54
CA GLU A 268 -29.04 -11.65 4.71
C GLU A 268 -30.41 -11.82 4.02
N ILE A 269 -31.27 -10.80 4.05
CA ILE A 269 -32.54 -10.79 3.30
C ILE A 269 -32.29 -10.89 1.79
N LEU A 270 -31.35 -10.11 1.24
CA LEU A 270 -31.00 -10.19 -0.18
C LEU A 270 -30.47 -11.58 -0.55
N LEU A 271 -29.59 -12.14 0.27
CA LEU A 271 -29.00 -13.46 0.07
C LEU A 271 -30.07 -14.58 0.04
N ARG A 272 -31.02 -14.54 1.00
CA ARG A 272 -32.17 -15.46 1.07
C ARG A 272 -33.11 -15.33 -0.12
N SER A 273 -33.28 -14.13 -0.68
CA SER A 273 -34.08 -13.92 -1.89
C SER A 273 -33.41 -14.38 -3.19
N GLY A 274 -32.22 -15.01 -3.11
CA GLY A 274 -31.53 -15.60 -4.24
C GLY A 274 -30.42 -14.74 -4.84
N HIS A 275 -30.13 -13.56 -4.29
CA HIS A 275 -29.00 -12.75 -4.76
C HIS A 275 -27.67 -13.45 -4.43
N ARG A 276 -26.70 -13.33 -5.34
CA ARG A 276 -25.35 -13.91 -5.20
C ARG A 276 -24.31 -12.85 -5.52
N PHE A 277 -23.18 -12.92 -4.84
CA PHE A 277 -22.14 -11.89 -4.87
C PHE A 277 -20.75 -12.49 -5.11
N LEU A 278 -19.89 -11.67 -5.73
CA LEU A 278 -18.48 -11.97 -5.97
C LEU A 278 -17.70 -12.07 -4.65
N GLY A 279 -18.01 -11.18 -3.73
CA GLY A 279 -17.33 -11.09 -2.45
C GLY A 279 -17.71 -9.82 -1.71
N LEU A 280 -17.42 -9.82 -0.42
CA LEU A 280 -17.59 -8.71 0.49
C LEU A 280 -16.22 -8.15 0.86
N PHE A 281 -16.06 -6.85 0.64
CA PHE A 281 -14.87 -6.06 0.96
C PHE A 281 -15.18 -5.18 2.17
N CYS A 282 -14.31 -5.20 3.18
CA CYS A 282 -14.43 -4.33 4.33
C CYS A 282 -13.05 -3.95 4.90
N GLU A 283 -13.01 -2.85 5.64
CA GLU A 283 -11.84 -2.46 6.44
C GLU A 283 -12.03 -2.89 7.89
N PHE A 284 -10.95 -3.28 8.56
CA PHE A 284 -11.00 -3.65 9.98
C PHE A 284 -9.82 -3.05 10.77
N PRO A 285 -10.07 -2.03 11.62
CA PRO A 285 -11.28 -1.22 11.72
C PRO A 285 -11.41 -0.25 10.53
N GLY A 286 -12.63 0.24 10.25
CA GLY A 286 -12.89 1.16 9.13
C GLY A 286 -12.43 2.60 9.34
N ASN A 287 -11.84 3.24 8.35
CA ASN A 287 -11.40 4.64 8.40
C ASN A 287 -12.49 5.60 7.87
N PRO A 288 -12.95 6.63 8.61
CA PRO A 288 -12.31 7.22 9.81
C PRO A 288 -12.99 6.90 11.15
N LEU A 289 -14.14 6.23 11.15
CA LEU A 289 -14.97 6.04 12.36
C LEU A 289 -14.50 4.90 13.27
N LEU A 290 -13.56 4.09 12.78
CA LEU A 290 -12.96 2.96 13.47
C LEU A 290 -13.99 1.92 13.91
N THR A 291 -15.08 1.83 13.16
CA THR A 291 -16.10 0.79 13.31
C THR A 291 -15.52 -0.55 12.89
N CYS A 292 -15.85 -1.60 13.64
CA CYS A 292 -15.35 -2.96 13.45
C CYS A 292 -16.53 -3.85 13.04
N PRO A 293 -16.64 -4.25 11.76
CA PRO A 293 -17.68 -5.18 11.31
C PRO A 293 -17.65 -6.51 12.08
N ASP A 294 -18.81 -7.16 12.25
CA ASP A 294 -18.89 -8.53 12.78
C ASP A 294 -18.38 -9.54 11.74
N LEU A 295 -17.06 -9.77 11.76
CA LEU A 295 -16.39 -10.67 10.81
C LEU A 295 -16.83 -12.13 10.98
N ASP A 296 -17.25 -12.56 12.17
CA ASP A 296 -17.77 -13.91 12.39
C ASP A 296 -19.10 -14.11 11.67
N ARG A 297 -20.01 -13.14 11.78
CA ARG A 297 -21.29 -13.17 11.05
C ARG A 297 -21.07 -13.06 9.55
N ILE A 298 -20.16 -12.19 9.10
CA ILE A 298 -19.79 -12.08 7.68
C ILE A 298 -19.26 -13.41 7.15
N ARG A 299 -18.34 -14.08 7.87
CA ARG A 299 -17.80 -15.38 7.48
C ARG A 299 -18.89 -16.45 7.38
N ARG A 300 -19.80 -16.53 8.37
CA ARG A 300 -20.94 -17.47 8.33
C ARG A 300 -21.82 -17.25 7.09
N LEU A 301 -22.19 -16.00 6.80
CA LEU A 301 -22.98 -15.67 5.62
C LEU A 301 -22.23 -16.00 4.31
N ALA A 302 -20.92 -15.76 4.28
CA ALA A 302 -20.07 -16.06 3.14
C ALA A 302 -19.97 -17.56 2.85
N ASP A 303 -19.96 -18.39 3.90
CA ASP A 303 -19.97 -19.84 3.78
C ASP A 303 -21.33 -20.38 3.34
N GLU A 304 -22.42 -19.88 3.90
CA GLU A 304 -23.79 -20.30 3.58
C GLU A 304 -24.21 -19.92 2.16
N TYR A 305 -23.89 -18.70 1.71
CA TYR A 305 -24.37 -18.15 0.44
C TYR A 305 -23.30 -18.09 -0.66
N ASP A 306 -22.13 -18.66 -0.42
CA ASP A 306 -21.00 -18.74 -1.34
C ASP A 306 -20.56 -17.37 -1.89
N PHE A 307 -19.90 -16.57 -1.05
CA PHE A 307 -19.13 -15.41 -1.50
C PHE A 307 -17.78 -15.30 -0.79
N ALA A 308 -16.83 -14.59 -1.38
CA ALA A 308 -15.50 -14.39 -0.78
C ALA A 308 -15.50 -13.22 0.22
N VAL A 309 -14.60 -13.25 1.20
CA VAL A 309 -14.39 -12.17 2.17
C VAL A 309 -12.99 -11.58 1.98
N VAL A 310 -12.93 -10.29 1.71
CA VAL A 310 -11.70 -9.52 1.59
C VAL A 310 -11.65 -8.48 2.72
N VAL A 311 -10.62 -8.58 3.56
CA VAL A 311 -10.43 -7.65 4.69
C VAL A 311 -9.19 -6.80 4.47
N ASP A 312 -9.37 -5.49 4.48
CA ASP A 312 -8.28 -4.53 4.58
C ASP A 312 -7.94 -4.28 6.06
N GLU A 313 -6.80 -4.79 6.51
CA GLU A 313 -6.34 -4.67 7.89
C GLU A 313 -5.39 -3.48 8.10
N THR A 314 -5.25 -2.55 7.14
CA THR A 314 -4.25 -1.46 7.16
C THR A 314 -4.26 -0.68 8.48
N ILE A 315 -5.44 -0.32 8.98
CA ILE A 315 -5.58 0.48 10.21
C ILE A 315 -5.35 -0.38 11.45
N GLY A 316 -5.87 -1.61 11.44
CA GLY A 316 -5.80 -2.52 12.56
C GLY A 316 -4.39 -3.03 12.77
N THR A 317 -3.67 -3.21 11.67
CA THR A 317 -2.34 -3.79 11.51
C THR A 317 -2.22 -5.22 12.02
N PHE A 318 -1.51 -6.07 11.26
CA PHE A 318 -1.27 -7.47 11.64
C PHE A 318 -0.40 -7.65 12.89
N ALA A 319 0.10 -6.55 13.48
CA ALA A 319 0.74 -6.54 14.79
C ALA A 319 -0.26 -6.44 15.96
N ASN A 320 -1.49 -5.95 15.74
CA ASN A 320 -2.51 -5.84 16.80
C ASN A 320 -3.67 -6.81 16.62
N ILE A 321 -4.00 -7.18 15.39
CA ILE A 321 -5.16 -8.02 15.06
C ILE A 321 -4.78 -9.17 14.14
N ASP A 322 -5.60 -10.22 14.16
CA ASP A 322 -5.60 -11.29 13.18
C ASP A 322 -7.00 -11.48 12.61
N VAL A 323 -7.11 -11.28 11.30
CA VAL A 323 -8.34 -11.42 10.51
C VAL A 323 -8.22 -12.51 9.45
N LEU A 324 -7.06 -13.16 9.33
CA LEU A 324 -6.80 -14.12 8.26
C LEU A 324 -7.73 -15.33 8.36
N SER A 325 -8.01 -15.81 9.57
CA SER A 325 -8.87 -16.98 9.83
C SER A 325 -10.34 -16.79 9.38
N VAL A 326 -10.77 -15.56 9.10
CA VAL A 326 -12.14 -15.22 8.66
C VAL A 326 -12.17 -14.60 7.26
N SER A 327 -11.02 -14.51 6.61
CA SER A 327 -10.87 -13.86 5.31
C SER A 327 -10.41 -14.87 4.26
N ASP A 328 -10.85 -14.69 3.03
CA ASP A 328 -10.29 -15.41 1.87
C ASP A 328 -9.05 -14.68 1.33
N ILE A 329 -9.06 -13.34 1.38
CA ILE A 329 -7.92 -12.49 1.06
C ILE A 329 -7.78 -11.41 2.14
N VAL A 330 -6.57 -11.18 2.63
CA VAL A 330 -6.25 -10.04 3.49
C VAL A 330 -5.37 -9.07 2.73
N VAL A 331 -5.74 -7.79 2.70
CA VAL A 331 -4.98 -6.73 2.04
C VAL A 331 -4.45 -5.73 3.05
N SER A 332 -3.31 -5.11 2.74
CA SER A 332 -2.68 -4.09 3.59
C SER A 332 -1.97 -3.04 2.75
N SER A 333 -2.07 -1.78 3.15
CA SER A 333 -1.23 -0.70 2.64
C SER A 333 0.08 -0.64 3.40
N LEU A 334 1.16 -1.09 2.76
CA LEU A 334 2.51 -1.04 3.31
C LEU A 334 3.06 0.39 3.38
N THR A 335 2.49 1.33 2.61
CA THR A 335 2.80 2.76 2.63
C THR A 335 2.64 3.41 4.01
N LYS A 336 1.78 2.83 4.86
CA LYS A 336 1.38 3.40 6.15
C LYS A 336 2.37 2.98 7.23
N ILE A 337 1.87 2.45 8.35
CA ILE A 337 2.68 2.09 9.51
C ILE A 337 3.75 1.05 9.21
N PHE A 338 3.54 0.17 8.23
CA PHE A 338 4.56 -0.80 7.86
C PHE A 338 5.85 -0.12 7.39
N SER A 339 5.76 0.92 6.55
CA SER A 339 6.90 1.78 6.19
C SER A 339 7.22 2.84 7.26
N GLY A 340 6.26 3.67 7.67
CA GLY A 340 6.44 4.71 8.70
C GLY A 340 7.21 5.96 8.25
N ASP A 341 8.18 5.83 7.36
CA ASP A 341 9.11 6.89 6.96
C ASP A 341 8.57 7.86 5.90
N SER A 342 7.35 7.66 5.40
CA SER A 342 6.69 8.55 4.40
C SER A 342 7.47 8.74 3.09
N ASN A 343 8.41 7.84 2.76
CA ASN A 343 9.28 7.96 1.59
C ASN A 343 9.05 6.87 0.54
N VAL A 344 8.16 5.91 0.78
CA VAL A 344 7.92 4.79 -0.13
C VAL A 344 6.49 4.28 -0.01
N MET A 345 5.94 3.85 -1.14
CA MET A 345 4.62 3.23 -1.23
C MET A 345 4.74 1.72 -1.42
N GLY A 346 3.72 1.00 -0.97
CA GLY A 346 3.57 -0.43 -1.22
C GLY A 346 2.21 -0.92 -0.75
N GLY A 347 1.87 -2.12 -1.20
CA GLY A 347 0.70 -2.88 -0.77
C GLY A 347 1.03 -4.36 -0.70
N SER A 348 0.21 -5.11 0.03
CA SER A 348 0.28 -6.56 0.03
C SER A 348 -1.11 -7.18 -0.03
N ALA A 349 -1.19 -8.38 -0.59
CA ALA A 349 -2.34 -9.26 -0.46
C ALA A 349 -1.85 -10.64 0.00
N ILE A 350 -2.55 -11.22 0.97
CA ILE A 350 -2.34 -12.57 1.46
C ILE A 350 -3.53 -13.40 0.99
N LEU A 351 -3.27 -14.51 0.29
CA LEU A 351 -4.29 -15.53 0.07
C LEU A 351 -4.35 -16.45 1.28
N ASN A 352 -5.53 -16.67 1.82
CA ASN A 352 -5.69 -17.64 2.91
C ASN A 352 -5.57 -19.07 2.35
N PRO A 353 -4.55 -19.86 2.74
CA PRO A 353 -4.38 -21.25 2.28
C PRO A 353 -5.52 -22.19 2.71
N GLU A 354 -6.28 -21.82 3.74
CA GLU A 354 -7.44 -22.58 4.22
C GLU A 354 -8.76 -22.12 3.56
N SER A 355 -8.72 -21.09 2.71
CA SER A 355 -9.89 -20.67 1.94
C SER A 355 -10.31 -21.77 0.96
N LYS A 356 -11.62 -22.03 0.85
CA LYS A 356 -12.17 -22.89 -0.21
C LYS A 356 -11.88 -22.37 -1.62
N TYR A 357 -11.57 -21.08 -1.77
CA TYR A 357 -11.22 -20.45 -3.05
C TYR A 357 -9.72 -20.43 -3.32
N TYR A 358 -8.87 -20.92 -2.40
CA TYR A 358 -7.41 -20.74 -2.45
C TYR A 358 -6.81 -21.15 -3.81
N LEU A 359 -7.08 -22.37 -4.29
CA LEU A 359 -6.50 -22.87 -5.54
C LEU A 359 -6.92 -22.01 -6.76
N ALA A 360 -8.18 -21.62 -6.83
CA ALA A 360 -8.70 -20.79 -7.93
C ALA A 360 -8.13 -19.36 -7.86
N LEU A 361 -8.02 -18.78 -6.66
CA LEU A 361 -7.42 -17.47 -6.45
C LEU A 361 -5.91 -17.48 -6.74
N LYS A 362 -5.20 -18.53 -6.34
CA LYS A 362 -3.77 -18.70 -6.61
C LYS A 362 -3.53 -18.78 -8.12
N GLN A 363 -4.32 -19.60 -8.82
CA GLN A 363 -4.26 -19.70 -10.28
C GLN A 363 -4.57 -18.35 -10.96
N ALA A 364 -5.64 -17.68 -10.54
CA ALA A 364 -6.01 -16.37 -11.08
C ALA A 364 -4.91 -15.33 -10.88
N LEU A 365 -4.30 -15.27 -9.70
CA LEU A 365 -3.20 -14.34 -9.44
C LEU A 365 -1.95 -14.71 -10.24
N ASP A 366 -1.48 -15.95 -10.15
CA ASP A 366 -0.22 -16.37 -10.77
C ASP A 366 -0.26 -16.37 -12.30
N CYS A 367 -1.42 -16.65 -12.91
CA CYS A 367 -1.54 -16.77 -14.37
C CYS A 367 -2.18 -15.54 -15.03
N ASP A 368 -3.18 -14.92 -14.39
CA ASP A 368 -4.07 -13.98 -15.09
C ASP A 368 -4.01 -12.54 -14.59
N VAL A 369 -3.54 -12.29 -13.37
CA VAL A 369 -3.72 -10.97 -12.73
C VAL A 369 -2.41 -10.35 -12.28
N PHE A 370 -1.60 -11.08 -11.51
CA PHE A 370 -0.39 -10.54 -10.91
C PHE A 370 0.68 -10.25 -11.96
N GLU A 371 1.30 -9.08 -11.83
CA GLU A 371 2.51 -8.68 -12.55
C GLU A 371 3.39 -7.95 -11.54
N ASP A 372 4.64 -8.36 -11.40
CA ASP A 372 5.57 -7.77 -10.45
C ASP A 372 6.03 -6.38 -10.93
N THR A 373 5.22 -5.39 -10.59
CA THR A 373 5.44 -3.98 -10.97
C THR A 373 6.07 -3.17 -9.83
N TYR A 374 6.42 -3.82 -8.71
CA TYR A 374 6.97 -3.14 -7.55
C TYR A 374 8.44 -2.75 -7.81
N TRP A 375 8.69 -1.45 -7.93
CA TRP A 375 9.98 -0.93 -8.34
C TRP A 375 11.11 -1.35 -7.37
N PRO A 376 12.25 -1.87 -7.88
CA PRO A 376 13.37 -2.35 -7.07
C PRO A 376 13.86 -1.41 -5.97
N GLU A 377 14.04 -0.11 -6.25
CA GLU A 377 14.47 0.84 -5.22
C GLU A 377 13.41 1.02 -4.14
N ASP A 378 12.13 1.07 -4.53
CA ASP A 378 11.01 1.15 -3.59
C ASP A 378 11.00 -0.09 -2.68
N VAL A 379 11.28 -1.28 -3.22
CA VAL A 379 11.38 -2.51 -2.42
C VAL A 379 12.50 -2.43 -1.37
N ILE A 380 13.69 -1.90 -1.72
CA ILE A 380 14.78 -1.80 -0.75
C ILE A 380 14.45 -0.80 0.37
N PHE A 381 13.86 0.35 0.04
CA PHE A 381 13.37 1.29 1.06
C PHE A 381 12.29 0.64 1.93
N MET A 382 11.34 -0.09 1.34
CA MET A 382 10.28 -0.76 2.09
C MET A 382 10.83 -1.82 3.04
N GLU A 383 11.80 -2.61 2.60
CA GLU A 383 12.47 -3.59 3.45
C GLU A 383 13.16 -2.90 4.62
N ARG A 384 13.93 -1.84 4.35
CA ARG A 384 14.67 -1.11 5.40
C ARG A 384 13.73 -0.53 6.43
N ASN A 385 12.69 0.17 6.00
CA ASN A 385 11.79 0.91 6.89
C ASN A 385 10.85 -0.03 7.69
N SER A 386 10.65 -1.26 7.24
CA SER A 386 9.78 -2.24 7.93
C SER A 386 10.48 -3.07 9.00
N ARG A 387 11.78 -2.87 9.22
CA ARG A 387 12.58 -3.65 10.19
C ARG A 387 12.14 -3.47 11.65
N ASP A 388 11.74 -2.25 12.00
CA ASP A 388 11.33 -1.85 13.36
C ASP A 388 9.81 -1.71 13.51
N PHE A 389 9.04 -2.10 12.50
CA PHE A 389 7.58 -1.95 12.41
C PHE A 389 6.84 -2.38 13.68
N ALA A 390 7.14 -3.57 14.23
CA ALA A 390 6.45 -4.08 15.42
C ALA A 390 6.68 -3.17 16.64
N ARG A 391 7.93 -2.74 16.88
CA ARG A 391 8.26 -1.82 17.99
C ARG A 391 7.57 -0.47 17.83
N ARG A 392 7.46 0.03 16.60
CA ARG A 392 6.75 1.28 16.30
C ARG A 392 5.26 1.16 16.60
N VAL A 393 4.64 0.03 16.26
CA VAL A 393 3.23 -0.25 16.61
C VAL A 393 3.03 -0.24 18.12
N ASP A 394 3.91 -0.90 18.90
CA ASP A 394 3.82 -0.92 20.37
C ASP A 394 3.86 0.49 20.98
N ARG A 395 4.81 1.32 20.53
CA ARG A 395 4.92 2.72 20.99
C ARG A 395 3.68 3.54 20.62
N ILE A 396 3.18 3.38 19.40
CA ILE A 396 2.00 4.08 18.91
C ILE A 396 0.75 3.68 19.69
N ASN A 397 0.59 2.39 20.03
CA ASN A 397 -0.52 1.91 20.85
C ASN A 397 -0.54 2.61 22.22
N VAL A 398 0.62 2.73 22.87
CA VAL A 398 0.77 3.44 24.16
C VAL A 398 0.42 4.92 24.00
N ASN A 399 0.98 5.58 22.99
CA ASN A 399 0.74 7.00 22.75
C ASN A 399 -0.73 7.30 22.43
N ALA A 400 -1.37 6.50 21.58
CA ALA A 400 -2.76 6.69 21.20
C ALA A 400 -3.72 6.50 22.38
N GLU A 401 -3.46 5.52 23.25
CA GLU A 401 -4.25 5.35 24.47
C GLU A 401 -4.11 6.57 25.40
N ALA A 402 -2.91 7.12 25.56
CA ALA A 402 -2.65 8.29 26.40
C ALA A 402 -3.31 9.58 25.87
N ILE A 403 -3.28 9.78 24.55
CA ILE A 403 -3.95 10.90 23.86
C ILE A 403 -5.46 10.78 24.01
N CYS A 404 -6.01 9.59 23.78
CA CYS A 404 -7.44 9.40 23.91
C CYS A 404 -7.94 9.61 25.34
N LYS A 405 -7.20 9.20 26.37
CA LYS A 405 -7.53 9.53 27.77
C LYS A 405 -7.61 11.05 27.98
N THR A 406 -6.67 11.79 27.40
CA THR A 406 -6.64 13.26 27.43
C THR A 406 -7.88 13.85 26.76
N LEU A 407 -8.19 13.41 25.54
CA LEU A 407 -9.36 13.89 24.78
C LEU A 407 -10.68 13.59 25.52
N ARG A 408 -10.85 12.36 26.04
CA ARG A 408 -12.07 11.95 26.76
C ARG A 408 -12.34 12.74 28.03
N SER A 409 -11.31 13.30 28.66
CA SER A 409 -11.48 14.11 29.87
C SER A 409 -12.00 15.53 29.59
N SER A 410 -12.03 15.96 28.32
CA SER A 410 -12.47 17.30 27.96
C SER A 410 -13.99 17.35 27.70
N PRO A 411 -14.72 18.32 28.26
CA PRO A 411 -16.14 18.52 27.97
C PRO A 411 -16.41 19.00 26.54
N LEU A 412 -15.38 19.46 25.82
CA LEU A 412 -15.49 19.91 24.43
C LEU A 412 -15.63 18.76 23.43
N VAL A 413 -15.28 17.53 23.83
CA VAL A 413 -15.34 16.36 22.96
C VAL A 413 -16.75 15.78 22.97
N LYS A 414 -17.44 15.87 21.82
CA LYS A 414 -18.76 15.28 21.60
C LYS A 414 -18.66 13.77 21.36
N SER A 415 -17.75 13.37 20.48
CA SER A 415 -17.54 11.95 20.12
C SER A 415 -16.05 11.68 19.94
N LEU A 416 -15.61 10.54 20.44
CA LEU A 416 -14.27 10.01 20.21
C LEU A 416 -14.37 8.62 19.62
N TYR A 417 -13.77 8.45 18.45
CA TYR A 417 -13.67 7.19 17.74
C TYR A 417 -12.26 6.62 17.92
N TYR A 418 -12.20 5.49 18.61
CA TYR A 418 -11.01 4.68 18.82
C TYR A 418 -11.50 3.26 19.18
N PRO A 419 -10.93 2.17 18.66
CA PRO A 419 -11.53 0.85 18.78
C PRO A 419 -11.88 0.43 20.22
N LYS A 420 -11.04 0.79 21.21
CA LYS A 420 -11.28 0.53 22.64
C LYS A 420 -12.56 1.15 23.21
N TRP A 421 -13.07 2.22 22.62
CA TRP A 421 -14.30 2.91 23.05
C TRP A 421 -15.37 3.01 21.96
N ASN A 422 -15.15 2.35 20.82
CA ASN A 422 -16.17 2.27 19.78
C ASN A 422 -17.29 1.31 20.25
N PRO A 423 -18.58 1.58 19.94
CA PRO A 423 -19.66 0.63 20.25
C PRO A 423 -19.41 -0.79 19.72
N SER A 424 -18.72 -0.92 18.59
CA SER A 424 -18.32 -2.22 17.98
C SER A 424 -17.05 -2.84 18.58
N ARG A 425 -16.63 -2.42 19.78
CA ARG A 425 -15.41 -2.90 20.44
C ARG A 425 -15.34 -4.42 20.55
N GLU A 426 -16.46 -5.09 20.83
CA GLU A 426 -16.50 -6.55 20.99
C GLU A 426 -16.00 -7.27 19.73
N ASN A 427 -16.33 -6.75 18.54
CA ASN A 427 -15.84 -7.28 17.27
C ASN A 427 -14.32 -7.10 17.15
N TYR A 428 -13.78 -5.94 17.56
CA TYR A 428 -12.33 -5.71 17.59
C TYR A 428 -11.62 -6.67 18.55
N ASP A 429 -12.12 -6.79 19.78
CA ASP A 429 -11.52 -7.63 20.82
C ASP A 429 -11.55 -9.12 20.42
N ALA A 430 -12.54 -9.58 19.63
CA ALA A 430 -12.57 -10.93 19.08
C ALA A 430 -11.45 -11.23 18.06
N ARG A 431 -10.83 -10.19 17.47
CA ARG A 431 -9.71 -10.31 16.51
C ARG A 431 -8.40 -9.79 17.05
N ARG A 432 -8.40 -9.18 18.23
CA ARG A 432 -7.20 -8.60 18.84
C ARG A 432 -6.27 -9.71 19.30
N LEU A 433 -5.00 -9.60 18.94
CA LEU A 433 -3.96 -10.50 19.43
C LEU A 433 -3.81 -10.34 20.96
N PRO A 434 -3.37 -11.38 21.70
CA PRO A 434 -3.21 -11.30 23.15
C PRO A 434 -2.37 -10.10 23.62
N ASN A 435 -1.29 -9.78 22.88
CA ASN A 435 -0.42 -8.64 23.12
C ASN A 435 -0.71 -7.43 22.23
N GLY A 436 -1.75 -7.50 21.40
CA GLY A 436 -2.11 -6.45 20.45
C GLY A 436 -2.77 -5.25 21.13
N GLY A 437 -2.45 -4.04 20.65
CA GLY A 437 -3.11 -2.80 21.07
C GLY A 437 -4.37 -2.49 20.25
N TYR A 438 -4.80 -1.24 20.29
CA TYR A 438 -5.99 -0.74 19.55
C TYR A 438 -5.63 0.18 18.38
N GLY A 439 -4.34 0.22 18.00
CA GLY A 439 -3.84 1.01 16.88
C GLY A 439 -3.55 2.48 17.22
N GLY A 440 -3.10 3.21 16.20
CA GLY A 440 -2.64 4.60 16.29
C GLY A 440 -3.56 5.66 15.70
N LEU A 441 -4.68 5.27 15.11
CA LEU A 441 -5.61 6.20 14.47
C LEU A 441 -6.70 6.59 15.47
N VAL A 442 -6.95 7.89 15.59
CA VAL A 442 -7.96 8.46 16.49
C VAL A 442 -8.76 9.47 15.70
N SER A 443 -10.09 9.44 15.80
CA SER A 443 -10.94 10.50 15.25
C SER A 443 -11.76 11.14 16.35
N VAL A 444 -11.83 12.47 16.35
CA VAL A 444 -12.54 13.26 17.37
C VAL A 444 -13.48 14.25 16.71
N VAL A 445 -14.67 14.40 17.31
CA VAL A 445 -15.67 15.40 16.94
C VAL A 445 -15.93 16.25 18.17
N PHE A 446 -15.90 17.56 18.00
CA PHE A 446 -16.14 18.53 19.07
C PHE A 446 -17.62 18.91 19.16
N THR A 447 -18.02 19.52 20.26
CA THR A 447 -19.40 20.00 20.50
C THR A 447 -19.86 21.00 19.45
N ASP A 448 -18.93 21.79 18.92
CA ASP A 448 -19.18 22.72 17.83
C ASP A 448 -17.97 22.82 16.89
N LYS A 449 -18.25 23.32 15.68
CA LYS A 449 -17.28 23.42 14.58
C LYS A 449 -16.17 24.43 14.85
N GLU A 450 -16.45 25.51 15.57
CA GLU A 450 -15.44 26.54 15.83
C GLU A 450 -14.41 26.03 16.84
N LYS A 451 -14.82 25.28 17.87
CA LYS A 451 -13.89 24.58 18.78
C LYS A 451 -13.01 23.60 18.03
N ALA A 452 -13.56 22.85 17.07
CA ALA A 452 -12.77 21.95 16.24
C ALA A 452 -11.69 22.72 15.45
N LYS A 453 -12.04 23.86 14.83
CA LYS A 453 -11.09 24.70 14.09
C LYS A 453 -9.98 25.24 15.00
N ILE A 454 -10.34 25.79 16.16
CA ILE A 454 -9.38 26.34 17.13
C ILE A 454 -8.46 25.25 17.67
N PHE A 455 -9.02 24.09 18.04
CA PHE A 455 -8.23 22.93 18.44
C PHE A 455 -7.25 22.53 17.33
N TYR A 456 -7.72 22.40 16.08
CA TYR A 456 -6.88 22.05 14.95
C TYR A 456 -5.75 23.06 14.72
N ASP A 457 -6.04 24.36 14.76
CA ASP A 457 -5.06 25.43 14.51
C ASP A 457 -4.04 25.53 15.66
N ALA A 458 -4.47 25.29 16.90
CA ALA A 458 -3.59 25.30 18.08
C ALA A 458 -2.72 24.02 18.22
N MET A 459 -3.04 22.95 17.49
CA MET A 459 -2.28 21.70 17.54
C MET A 459 -0.95 21.82 16.80
N GLU A 460 0.15 21.97 17.55
CA GLU A 460 1.55 22.01 17.11
C GLU A 460 2.09 20.63 16.66
N ILE A 461 1.44 20.04 15.66
CA ILE A 461 1.85 18.78 15.03
C ILE A 461 1.75 18.89 13.51
N ALA A 462 2.40 17.99 12.80
CA ALA A 462 2.37 17.97 11.35
C ALA A 462 0.91 17.81 10.84
N LYS A 463 0.60 18.54 9.76
CA LYS A 463 -0.72 18.49 9.13
C LYS A 463 -0.63 17.76 7.80
N GLY A 464 -1.45 16.74 7.59
CA GLY A 464 -1.40 15.97 6.34
C GLY A 464 -2.45 14.88 6.24
N PRO A 465 -2.87 14.51 5.01
CA PRO A 465 -3.96 13.56 4.77
C PRO A 465 -3.58 12.09 4.97
N SER A 466 -2.30 11.77 5.16
CA SER A 466 -1.83 10.39 5.38
C SER A 466 -2.01 9.93 6.83
N LEU A 467 -1.49 8.75 7.14
CA LEU A 467 -1.49 8.12 8.46
C LEU A 467 -0.37 7.07 8.57
N GLY A 468 -0.11 6.59 9.79
CA GLY A 468 0.87 5.56 10.09
C GLY A 468 2.32 6.04 9.92
N THR A 469 2.58 7.31 10.17
CA THR A 469 3.91 7.92 10.08
C THR A 469 4.67 7.80 11.41
N ASN A 470 6.00 7.92 11.35
CA ASN A 470 6.84 7.90 12.55
C ASN A 470 6.64 9.13 13.47
N PHE A 471 5.95 10.15 12.98
CA PHE A 471 5.54 11.35 13.69
C PHE A 471 4.02 11.53 13.62
N THR A 472 3.44 12.30 14.52
CA THR A 472 2.00 12.50 14.63
C THR A 472 1.49 13.44 13.53
N LEU A 473 0.41 13.00 12.86
CA LEU A 473 -0.28 13.75 11.81
C LEU A 473 -1.70 14.10 12.23
N CYS A 474 -2.14 15.31 11.90
CA CYS A 474 -3.52 15.76 12.07
C CYS A 474 -4.14 16.17 10.73
N SER A 475 -5.44 15.92 10.57
CA SER A 475 -6.17 16.36 9.39
C SER A 475 -7.66 16.56 9.66
N PRO A 476 -8.31 17.57 9.04
CA PRO A 476 -9.76 17.64 8.93
C PRO A 476 -10.21 16.65 7.84
N TYR A 477 -10.20 15.35 8.17
CA TYR A 477 -10.26 14.26 7.19
C TYR A 477 -11.42 14.39 6.21
N VAL A 478 -12.62 14.69 6.71
CA VAL A 478 -13.84 14.71 5.90
C VAL A 478 -13.82 15.88 4.90
N LEU A 479 -13.26 17.02 5.29
CA LEU A 479 -13.05 18.14 4.38
C LEU A 479 -12.00 17.83 3.31
N LEU A 480 -10.96 17.05 3.61
CA LEU A 480 -9.93 16.70 2.64
C LEU A 480 -10.36 15.59 1.68
N ALA A 481 -11.06 14.58 2.19
CA ALA A 481 -11.43 13.38 1.43
C ALA A 481 -12.79 13.50 0.74
N HIS A 482 -13.74 14.25 1.32
CA HIS A 482 -15.14 14.28 0.89
C HIS A 482 -15.70 15.70 0.75
N TYR A 483 -14.88 16.70 0.42
CA TYR A 483 -15.32 18.10 0.30
C TYR A 483 -16.57 18.29 -0.57
N GLN A 484 -16.63 17.56 -1.69
CA GLN A 484 -17.74 17.62 -2.64
C GLN A 484 -18.90 16.67 -2.29
N GLU A 485 -18.73 15.84 -1.26
CA GLU A 485 -19.64 14.76 -0.87
C GLU A 485 -20.07 14.87 0.62
N LEU A 486 -19.90 16.05 1.25
CA LEU A 486 -20.18 16.22 2.69
C LEU A 486 -21.61 15.79 3.10
N PRO A 487 -22.69 16.14 2.37
CA PRO A 487 -24.03 15.67 2.73
C PRO A 487 -24.18 14.15 2.66
N TRP A 488 -23.50 13.51 1.71
CA TRP A 488 -23.51 12.05 1.54
C TRP A 488 -22.72 11.36 2.65
N ALA A 489 -21.52 11.85 2.98
CA ALA A 489 -20.71 11.31 4.07
C ALA A 489 -21.44 11.41 5.43
N ALA A 490 -22.10 12.55 5.68
CA ALA A 490 -22.86 12.77 6.91
C ALA A 490 -24.01 11.77 7.12
N GLN A 491 -24.60 11.21 6.05
CA GLN A 491 -25.64 10.18 6.14
C GLN A 491 -25.13 8.88 6.78
N TYR A 492 -23.82 8.63 6.74
CA TYR A 492 -23.17 7.47 7.36
C TYR A 492 -22.48 7.81 8.69
N GLY A 493 -22.83 8.94 9.31
CA GLY A 493 -22.25 9.38 10.59
C GLY A 493 -20.85 10.00 10.48
N VAL A 494 -20.36 10.24 9.26
CA VAL A 494 -19.06 10.88 9.02
C VAL A 494 -19.21 12.39 9.13
N ASP A 495 -19.00 12.92 10.34
CA ASP A 495 -19.20 14.33 10.67
C ASP A 495 -18.24 15.25 9.89
N PRO A 496 -18.71 16.30 9.18
CA PRO A 496 -17.86 17.23 8.44
C PRO A 496 -16.76 17.94 9.27
N SER A 497 -16.94 18.03 10.59
CA SER A 497 -16.00 18.63 11.53
C SER A 497 -15.03 17.62 12.16
N LEU A 498 -15.08 16.34 11.75
CA LEU A 498 -14.22 15.29 12.28
C LEU A 498 -12.73 15.60 12.03
N ILE A 499 -11.98 15.60 13.12
CA ILE A 499 -10.52 15.72 13.12
C ILE A 499 -9.94 14.33 13.32
N ARG A 500 -9.10 13.92 12.38
CA ARG A 500 -8.40 12.63 12.42
C ARG A 500 -6.94 12.86 12.78
N VAL A 501 -6.48 12.13 13.79
CA VAL A 501 -5.11 12.12 14.28
C VAL A 501 -4.52 10.73 14.05
N SER A 502 -3.41 10.68 13.34
CA SER A 502 -2.54 9.50 13.28
C SER A 502 -1.38 9.72 14.24
N VAL A 503 -1.39 9.00 15.35
CA VAL A 503 -0.40 9.13 16.42
C VAL A 503 0.93 8.50 16.02
N GLY A 504 2.03 9.20 16.30
CA GLY A 504 3.40 8.80 15.99
C GLY A 504 4.20 8.34 17.21
N LEU A 505 5.53 8.44 17.10
CA LEU A 505 6.50 7.90 18.05
C LEU A 505 7.02 8.91 19.08
N GLU A 506 6.53 10.15 19.06
CA GLU A 506 6.99 11.20 19.97
C GLU A 506 6.82 10.79 21.45
N GLU A 507 7.52 11.50 22.34
CA GLU A 507 7.39 11.29 23.78
C GLU A 507 5.94 11.48 24.24
N THR A 508 5.42 10.48 24.97
CA THR A 508 4.02 10.43 25.38
C THR A 508 3.59 11.67 26.15
N ASP A 509 4.43 12.14 27.08
CA ASP A 509 4.16 13.33 27.90
C ASP A 509 4.14 14.60 27.04
N HIS A 510 5.00 14.68 26.02
CA HIS A 510 5.00 15.80 25.08
C HIS A 510 3.71 15.82 24.26
N LEU A 511 3.29 14.66 23.73
CA LEU A 511 2.01 14.54 23.02
C LEU A 511 0.84 14.95 23.91
N GLN A 512 0.75 14.42 25.13
CA GLN A 512 -0.31 14.80 26.05
C GLN A 512 -0.32 16.31 26.35
N ALA A 513 0.86 16.91 26.56
CA ALA A 513 0.97 18.35 26.78
C ALA A 513 0.47 19.14 25.56
N THR A 514 0.84 18.74 24.34
CA THR A 514 0.40 19.38 23.09
C THR A 514 -1.12 19.29 22.93
N PHE A 515 -1.73 18.12 23.17
CA PHE A 515 -3.18 17.96 23.12
C PHE A 515 -3.90 18.79 24.20
N LYS A 516 -3.35 18.85 25.42
CA LYS A 516 -3.91 19.69 26.50
C LYS A 516 -3.86 21.18 26.15
N ARG A 517 -2.74 21.67 25.60
CA ARG A 517 -2.63 23.08 25.16
C ARG A 517 -3.69 23.42 24.10
N ALA A 518 -3.88 22.55 23.11
CA ALA A 518 -4.89 22.77 22.08
C ALA A 518 -6.32 22.72 22.62
N LEU A 519 -6.62 21.82 23.57
CA LEU A 519 -7.92 21.77 24.25
C LEU A 519 -8.19 23.05 25.05
N LEU A 520 -7.19 23.55 25.79
CA LEU A 520 -7.31 24.80 26.55
C LEU A 520 -7.54 26.01 25.64
N ALA A 521 -6.85 26.07 24.49
CA ALA A 521 -7.07 27.12 23.49
C ALA A 521 -8.51 27.09 22.95
N ALA A 522 -9.03 25.89 22.67
CA ALA A 522 -10.42 25.74 22.26
C ALA A 522 -11.39 26.11 23.39
N GLU A 523 -11.11 25.75 24.64
CA GLU A 523 -11.99 26.05 25.79
C GLU A 523 -12.13 27.55 26.04
N ALA A 524 -11.03 28.30 25.91
CA ALA A 524 -10.97 29.74 26.20
C ALA A 524 -11.69 30.64 25.18
N ALA A 525 -11.93 30.16 23.96
CA ALA A 525 -12.61 30.90 22.89
C ALA A 525 -14.13 30.85 23.00
#